data_AF-A0A8B9I8U4-F1
#
_entry.id   AF-A0A8B9I8U4-F1
#
_cell.length_a   1.000
_cell.length_b   1.000
_cell.length_c   1.000
_cell.angle_alpha   90.00
_cell.angle_beta   90.00
_cell.angle_gamma   90.00
#
_symmetry.space_group_name_H-M   'P 1'
#
loop_
_entity.id
_entity.type
_entity.pdbx_description
1 polymer ?
#
loop_
_entity_poly.entity_id
_entity_poly.type
_entity_poly.pdbx_seq_one_letter_code
_entity_poly.pdbx_strand_id
1 'polypeptide(L)'
;MTSDWVESDPFVAERDTTIGPPKVNSVTVSSDSLLISVSPPFEFEEGTLQYHVSYWENATTTTKEMLVNNALFKIENLKQMTLYCFTIEIELKMHLYDRIPGLQRIPECYRTPMSETTRAAYIITTFTLVGLVLILIIIGLFCLWRHHKTIKYLCQPPLKIPSHIEEYLRDPGMPHLEALENYHEEAPHDSLSVLCFEEGSEAYDDTLDGNTRSHSSSGDCEVT
;
A
#
# COMPACT_ATOMS: atom_id res chain seq x y z
N MET A 1 16.08 -73.36 35.49
CA MET A 1 16.09 -71.95 35.06
C MET A 1 14.73 -71.73 34.43
N THR A 2 13.83 -71.06 35.15
CA THR A 2 12.46 -70.77 34.70
C THR A 2 12.40 -69.26 34.54
N SER A 3 11.92 -68.78 33.41
CA SER A 3 11.88 -67.34 33.10
C SER A 3 10.75 -66.65 33.87
N ASP A 4 11.02 -65.43 34.33
CA ASP A 4 10.09 -64.59 35.10
C ASP A 4 8.98 -63.95 34.24
N TRP A 5 8.24 -64.76 33.47
CA TRP A 5 7.07 -64.26 32.76
C TRP A 5 5.92 -63.99 33.74
N VAL A 6 5.22 -62.89 33.52
CA VAL A 6 3.98 -62.54 34.21
C VAL A 6 2.87 -62.41 33.17
N GLU A 7 1.67 -62.87 33.54
CA GLU A 7 0.48 -62.72 32.71
C GLU A 7 0.04 -61.26 32.69
N SER A 8 -0.30 -60.75 31.52
CA SER A 8 -0.83 -59.39 31.36
C SER A 8 -2.32 -59.34 31.70
N ASP A 9 -2.82 -58.14 31.95
CA ASP A 9 -4.25 -57.92 32.09
C ASP A 9 -5.02 -58.34 30.81
N PRO A 10 -6.29 -58.76 30.94
CA PRO A 10 -7.13 -59.09 29.79
C PRO A 10 -7.31 -57.88 28.87
N PHE A 11 -7.05 -58.06 27.56
CA PHE A 11 -7.23 -57.03 26.54
C PHE A 11 -8.42 -57.37 25.64
N VAL A 12 -9.36 -56.43 25.52
CA VAL A 12 -10.50 -56.50 24.62
C VAL A 12 -10.33 -55.43 23.54
N ALA A 13 -9.96 -55.87 22.33
CA ALA A 13 -9.61 -54.98 21.22
C ALA A 13 -10.66 -53.90 20.93
N GLU A 14 -11.94 -54.20 21.08
CA GLU A 14 -13.02 -53.24 20.85
C GLU A 14 -13.05 -52.10 21.87
N ARG A 15 -12.64 -52.33 23.12
CA ARG A 15 -12.71 -51.33 24.20
C ARG A 15 -11.38 -50.68 24.52
N ASP A 16 -10.31 -51.46 24.42
CA ASP A 16 -8.98 -51.07 24.88
C ASP A 16 -8.10 -50.52 23.74
N THR A 17 -8.58 -50.56 22.49
CA THR A 17 -7.88 -49.95 21.36
C THR A 17 -8.03 -48.44 21.35
N THR A 18 -6.97 -47.74 20.93
CA THR A 18 -7.01 -46.30 20.66
C THR A 18 -7.09 -46.07 19.17
N ILE A 19 -8.12 -45.34 18.73
CA ILE A 19 -8.27 -44.98 17.32
C ILE A 19 -7.29 -43.87 16.97
N GLY A 20 -6.55 -44.04 15.87
CA GLY A 20 -5.66 -42.99 15.35
C GLY A 20 -6.42 -41.76 14.85
N PRO A 21 -5.73 -40.63 14.60
CA PRO A 21 -6.36 -39.44 14.05
C PRO A 21 -6.81 -39.65 12.60
N PRO A 22 -7.86 -38.94 12.13
CA PRO A 22 -8.30 -38.99 10.74
C PRO A 22 -7.22 -38.47 9.80
N LYS A 23 -7.17 -39.01 8.58
CA LYS A 23 -6.35 -38.46 7.50
C LYS A 23 -7.13 -37.38 6.76
N VAL A 24 -6.62 -36.14 6.75
CA VAL A 24 -7.10 -35.08 5.86
C VAL A 24 -6.57 -35.36 4.45
N ASN A 25 -7.49 -35.56 3.51
CA ASN A 25 -7.18 -35.86 2.11
C ASN A 25 -6.95 -34.57 1.32
N SER A 26 -7.83 -33.58 1.51
CA SER A 26 -7.75 -32.28 0.84
C SER A 26 -8.54 -31.22 1.60
N VAL A 27 -8.11 -29.98 1.43
CA VAL A 27 -8.78 -28.78 1.95
C VAL A 27 -8.90 -27.76 0.82
N THR A 28 -10.13 -27.45 0.43
CA THR A 28 -10.44 -26.41 -0.55
C THR A 28 -10.84 -25.14 0.19
N VAL A 29 -10.07 -24.08 -0.02
CA VAL A 29 -10.25 -22.79 0.66
C VAL A 29 -11.07 -21.85 -0.21
N SER A 30 -12.15 -21.32 0.36
CA SER A 30 -13.00 -20.28 -0.23
C SER A 30 -12.95 -19.02 0.65
N SER A 31 -13.48 -17.90 0.15
CA SER A 31 -13.44 -16.63 0.88
C SER A 31 -14.21 -16.64 2.20
N ASP A 32 -15.22 -17.50 2.31
CA ASP A 32 -16.14 -17.60 3.45
C ASP A 32 -16.24 -19.02 4.04
N SER A 33 -15.44 -19.95 3.53
CA SER A 33 -15.60 -21.37 3.88
C SER A 33 -14.37 -22.23 3.61
N LEU A 34 -14.30 -23.36 4.31
CA LEU A 34 -13.31 -24.42 4.11
C LEU A 34 -14.04 -25.73 3.84
N LEU A 35 -13.85 -26.31 2.66
CA LEU A 35 -14.35 -27.64 2.33
C LEU A 35 -13.25 -28.67 2.60
N ILE A 36 -13.52 -29.60 3.51
CA ILE A 36 -12.54 -30.54 4.03
C ILE A 36 -12.99 -31.96 3.69
N SER A 37 -12.06 -32.74 3.15
CA SER A 37 -12.22 -34.18 2.90
C SER A 37 -11.31 -34.96 3.84
N VAL A 38 -11.88 -35.90 4.58
CA VAL A 38 -11.16 -36.80 5.50
C VAL A 38 -11.39 -38.26 5.16
N SER A 39 -10.47 -39.11 5.58
CA SER A 39 -10.62 -40.56 5.58
C SER A 39 -10.28 -41.12 6.98
N PRO A 40 -10.99 -42.17 7.42
CA PRO A 40 -10.64 -42.85 8.66
C PRO A 40 -9.28 -43.56 8.52
N PRO A 41 -8.56 -43.79 9.62
CA PRO A 41 -7.27 -44.47 9.60
C PRO A 41 -7.38 -45.98 9.37
N PHE A 42 -8.59 -46.54 9.44
CA PHE A 42 -8.89 -47.96 9.22
C PHE A 42 -10.23 -48.11 8.50
N GLU A 43 -10.41 -49.26 7.87
CA GLU A 43 -11.68 -49.69 7.30
C GLU A 43 -12.53 -50.35 8.39
N PHE A 44 -13.83 -50.07 8.41
CA PHE A 44 -14.76 -50.62 9.39
C PHE A 44 -16.00 -51.14 8.65
N GLU A 45 -16.46 -52.33 9.03
CA GLU A 45 -17.63 -52.97 8.41
C GLU A 45 -18.93 -52.61 9.15
N GLU A 46 -18.84 -52.39 10.46
CA GLU A 46 -19.97 -52.07 11.33
C GLU A 46 -19.71 -50.81 12.15
N GLY A 47 -20.78 -50.09 12.48
CA GLY A 47 -20.73 -48.85 13.28
C GLY A 47 -20.90 -47.57 12.45
N THR A 48 -20.96 -46.44 13.16
CA THR A 48 -21.03 -45.10 12.58
C THR A 48 -19.84 -44.28 13.05
N LEU A 49 -19.12 -43.67 12.12
CA LEU A 49 -18.09 -42.69 12.43
C LEU A 49 -18.71 -41.30 12.58
N GLN A 50 -18.35 -40.63 13.65
CA GLN A 50 -18.64 -39.23 13.87
C GLN A 50 -17.35 -38.44 13.98
N TYR A 51 -17.27 -37.31 13.31
CA TYR A 51 -16.13 -36.42 13.34
C TYR A 51 -16.49 -35.19 14.18
N HIS A 52 -15.68 -34.95 15.20
CA HIS A 52 -15.72 -33.76 16.03
C HIS A 52 -14.72 -32.77 15.47
N VAL A 53 -15.22 -31.67 14.91
CA VAL A 53 -14.38 -30.66 14.26
C VAL A 53 -14.39 -29.41 15.13
N SER A 54 -13.22 -29.05 15.63
CA SER A 54 -13.00 -27.81 16.38
C SER A 54 -12.22 -26.83 15.52
N TYR A 55 -12.69 -25.59 15.42
CA TYR A 55 -12.06 -24.56 14.61
C TYR A 55 -12.08 -23.19 15.29
N TRP A 56 -11.06 -22.37 15.04
CA TRP A 56 -10.91 -21.05 15.65
C TRP A 56 -10.18 -20.09 14.74
N GLU A 57 -10.38 -18.79 14.96
CA GLU A 57 -9.53 -17.76 14.36
C GLU A 57 -8.21 -17.73 15.14
N ASN A 58 -7.06 -17.76 14.44
CA ASN A 58 -5.75 -17.77 15.11
C ASN A 58 -5.52 -16.54 16.02
N ALA A 59 -6.21 -15.43 15.75
CA ALA A 59 -6.13 -14.21 16.55
C ALA A 59 -7.04 -14.22 17.80
N THR A 60 -7.91 -15.21 17.94
CA THR A 60 -8.91 -15.27 19.02
C THR A 60 -8.78 -16.57 19.82
N THR A 61 -9.16 -16.53 21.09
CA THR A 61 -9.25 -17.74 21.93
C THR A 61 -10.59 -18.46 21.81
N THR A 62 -11.51 -17.97 20.96
CA THR A 62 -12.85 -18.54 20.82
C THR A 62 -12.83 -19.72 19.86
N THR A 63 -13.01 -20.91 20.40
CA THR A 63 -13.20 -22.15 19.63
C THR A 63 -14.66 -22.37 19.30
N LYS A 64 -14.93 -22.77 18.07
CA LYS A 64 -16.23 -23.23 17.59
C LYS A 64 -16.14 -24.71 17.29
N GLU A 65 -17.20 -25.44 17.57
CA GLU A 65 -17.26 -26.88 17.41
C GLU A 65 -18.40 -27.26 16.48
N MET A 66 -18.21 -28.32 15.70
CA MET A 66 -19.27 -28.94 14.93
C MET A 66 -19.11 -30.45 14.88
N LEU A 67 -20.25 -31.13 14.78
CA LEU A 67 -20.35 -32.58 14.67
C LEU A 67 -20.79 -32.93 13.26
N VAL A 68 -20.01 -33.77 12.58
CA VAL A 68 -20.32 -34.21 11.20
C VAL A 68 -20.13 -35.71 11.07
N ASN A 69 -21.02 -36.37 10.34
CA ASN A 69 -20.93 -37.82 10.10
C ASN A 69 -20.36 -38.14 8.72
N ASN A 70 -20.28 -37.14 7.84
CA ASN A 70 -19.77 -37.29 6.49
C ASN A 70 -18.27 -37.06 6.44
N ALA A 71 -17.58 -37.87 5.63
CA ALA A 71 -16.16 -37.72 5.33
C ALA A 71 -15.83 -36.42 4.56
N LEU A 72 -16.83 -35.80 3.92
CA LEU A 72 -16.71 -34.51 3.25
C LEU A 72 -17.68 -33.53 3.90
N PHE A 73 -17.14 -32.44 4.42
CA PHE A 73 -17.91 -31.43 5.13
C PHE A 73 -17.34 -30.03 4.90
N LYS A 74 -18.15 -29.02 5.17
CA LYS A 74 -17.81 -27.62 4.92
C LYS A 74 -17.96 -26.81 6.20
N ILE A 75 -16.92 -26.08 6.57
CA ILE A 75 -16.98 -25.04 7.60
C ILE A 75 -17.39 -23.75 6.90
N GLU A 76 -18.54 -23.19 7.29
CA GLU A 76 -19.14 -22.01 6.65
C GLU A 76 -19.08 -20.78 7.55
N ASN A 77 -19.49 -19.63 6.99
CA ASN A 77 -19.57 -18.34 7.70
C ASN A 77 -18.22 -17.89 8.29
N LEU A 78 -17.14 -18.12 7.55
CA LEU A 78 -15.81 -17.65 7.88
C LEU A 78 -15.62 -16.21 7.40
N LYS A 79 -14.86 -15.44 8.18
CA LYS A 79 -14.43 -14.09 7.78
C LYS A 79 -13.41 -14.18 6.65
N GLN A 80 -13.47 -13.23 5.73
CA GLN A 80 -12.48 -13.07 4.65
C GLN A 80 -11.12 -12.62 5.21
N MET A 81 -10.04 -12.89 4.48
CA MET A 81 -8.66 -12.47 4.81
C MET A 81 -8.18 -12.91 6.21
N THR A 82 -8.79 -13.94 6.78
CA THR A 82 -8.59 -14.36 8.17
C THR A 82 -7.94 -15.75 8.22
N LEU A 83 -7.01 -15.94 9.15
CA LEU A 83 -6.36 -17.24 9.37
C LEU A 83 -7.19 -18.07 10.34
N TYR A 84 -7.71 -19.19 9.86
CA TYR A 84 -8.44 -20.17 10.66
C TYR A 84 -7.60 -21.42 10.84
N CYS A 85 -7.61 -21.96 12.05
CA CYS A 85 -7.06 -23.28 12.34
C CYS A 85 -8.19 -24.23 12.72
N PHE A 86 -8.05 -25.49 12.34
CA PHE A 86 -8.99 -26.52 12.74
C PHE A 86 -8.26 -27.80 13.16
N THR A 87 -8.92 -28.57 14.01
CA THR A 87 -8.52 -29.92 14.42
C THR A 87 -9.73 -30.83 14.34
N ILE A 88 -9.47 -32.11 14.12
CA ILE A 88 -10.49 -33.13 13.94
C ILE A 88 -10.16 -34.31 14.83
N GLU A 89 -11.18 -34.76 15.54
CA GLU A 89 -11.19 -35.99 16.32
C GLU A 89 -12.27 -36.91 15.74
N ILE A 90 -12.01 -38.22 15.74
CA ILE A 90 -12.99 -39.23 15.34
C ILE A 90 -13.59 -39.84 16.60
N GLU A 91 -14.89 -40.13 16.59
CA GLU A 91 -15.57 -40.97 17.55
C GLU A 91 -16.22 -42.14 16.78
N LEU A 92 -15.83 -43.37 17.10
CA LEU A 92 -16.48 -44.57 16.56
C LEU A 92 -17.62 -45.00 17.48
N LYS A 93 -18.80 -45.18 16.90
CA LYS A 93 -20.01 -45.65 17.59
C LYS A 93 -20.41 -47.01 17.04
N MET A 94 -20.21 -48.06 17.85
CA MET A 94 -20.59 -49.44 17.51
C MET A 94 -22.04 -49.74 17.93
N HIS A 95 -22.37 -49.44 19.20
CA HIS A 95 -23.70 -49.61 19.78
C HIS A 95 -24.15 -48.35 20.56
N LEU A 96 -25.37 -48.33 21.09
CA LEU A 96 -25.95 -47.15 21.78
C LEU A 96 -25.10 -46.63 22.96
N TYR A 97 -24.29 -47.51 23.58
CA TYR A 97 -23.50 -47.20 24.78
C TYR A 97 -21.98 -47.27 24.57
N ASP A 98 -21.51 -47.85 23.46
CA ASP A 98 -20.08 -48.05 23.20
C ASP A 98 -19.56 -46.96 22.26
N ARG A 99 -18.79 -46.04 22.84
CA ARG A 99 -18.16 -44.91 22.15
C ARG A 99 -16.66 -44.99 22.37
N ILE A 100 -15.92 -45.12 21.27
CA ILE A 100 -14.47 -45.19 21.32
C ILE A 100 -13.95 -43.86 20.77
N PRO A 101 -13.45 -42.96 21.64
CA PRO A 101 -12.84 -41.72 21.18
C PRO A 101 -11.50 -42.03 20.49
N GLY A 102 -11.25 -41.33 19.39
CA GLY A 102 -9.99 -41.34 18.68
C GLY A 102 -9.05 -40.25 19.17
N LEU A 103 -7.82 -40.32 18.69
CA LEU A 103 -6.83 -39.29 18.96
C LEU A 103 -7.12 -38.04 18.14
N GLN A 104 -7.00 -36.88 18.79
CA GLN A 104 -7.11 -35.60 18.13
C GLN A 104 -5.93 -35.37 17.16
N ARG A 105 -6.23 -34.92 15.94
CA ARG A 105 -5.21 -34.55 14.96
C ARG A 105 -4.52 -33.23 15.35
N ILE A 106 -3.24 -33.10 15.01
CA ILE A 106 -2.53 -31.81 15.06
C ILE A 106 -3.29 -30.76 14.24
N PRO A 107 -3.46 -29.53 14.75
CA PRO A 107 -4.24 -28.51 14.06
C PRO A 107 -3.58 -28.06 12.77
N GLU A 108 -4.40 -27.85 11.74
CA GLU A 108 -3.99 -27.30 10.45
C GLU A 108 -4.62 -25.94 10.21
N CYS A 109 -3.85 -25.01 9.65
CA CYS A 109 -4.26 -23.61 9.51
C CYS A 109 -4.29 -23.17 8.05
N TYR A 110 -5.37 -22.48 7.68
CA TYR A 110 -5.62 -21.97 6.33
C TYR A 110 -6.11 -20.53 6.38
N ARG A 111 -5.67 -19.73 5.41
CA ARG A 111 -6.07 -18.32 5.29
C ARG A 111 -7.15 -18.18 4.23
N THR A 112 -8.29 -17.62 4.61
CA THR A 112 -9.36 -17.33 3.65
C THR A 112 -8.95 -16.18 2.72
N PRO A 113 -9.13 -16.29 1.39
CA PRO A 113 -8.88 -15.19 0.48
C PRO A 113 -9.98 -14.12 0.59
N MET A 114 -9.77 -12.98 -0.06
CA MET A 114 -10.85 -12.03 -0.29
C MET A 114 -11.85 -12.59 -1.28
N SER A 115 -13.14 -12.33 -1.03
CA SER A 115 -14.19 -12.71 -1.97
C SER A 115 -14.05 -11.96 -3.28
N GLU A 116 -14.51 -12.57 -4.38
CA GLU A 116 -14.43 -11.94 -5.70
C GLU A 116 -15.26 -10.67 -5.77
N THR A 117 -16.40 -10.63 -5.06
CA THR A 117 -17.27 -9.46 -4.96
C THR A 117 -16.60 -8.33 -4.20
N THR A 118 -15.98 -8.61 -3.04
CA THR A 118 -15.22 -7.61 -2.28
C THR A 118 -14.00 -7.13 -3.05
N ARG A 119 -13.29 -8.03 -3.76
CA ARG A 119 -12.14 -7.67 -4.59
C ARG A 119 -12.55 -6.75 -5.74
N ALA A 120 -13.64 -7.07 -6.44
CA ALA A 120 -14.17 -6.24 -7.52
C ALA A 120 -14.65 -4.87 -6.98
N ALA A 121 -15.39 -4.86 -5.86
CA ALA A 121 -15.85 -3.64 -5.22
C ALA A 121 -14.67 -2.75 -4.80
N TYR A 122 -13.60 -3.34 -4.25
CA TYR A 122 -12.39 -2.61 -3.89
C TYR A 122 -11.73 -1.98 -5.11
N ILE A 123 -11.58 -2.71 -6.22
CA ILE A 123 -11.01 -2.19 -7.46
C ILE A 123 -11.85 -1.02 -8.00
N ILE A 124 -13.17 -1.21 -8.10
CA ILE A 124 -14.09 -0.18 -8.60
C ILE A 124 -14.03 1.06 -7.70
N THR A 125 -14.11 0.89 -6.38
CA THR A 125 -14.07 1.99 -5.41
C THR A 125 -12.74 2.75 -5.46
N THR A 126 -11.62 2.04 -5.63
CA THR A 126 -10.31 2.67 -5.73
C THR A 126 -10.21 3.49 -7.01
N PHE A 127 -10.66 2.93 -8.15
CA PHE A 127 -10.61 3.62 -9.43
C PHE A 127 -11.51 4.87 -9.46
N THR A 128 -12.72 4.78 -8.89
CA THR A 128 -13.63 5.93 -8.81
C THR A 128 -13.08 7.04 -7.90
N LEU A 129 -12.48 6.68 -6.77
CA LEU A 129 -11.85 7.63 -5.86
C LEU A 129 -10.68 8.35 -6.52
N VAL A 130 -9.78 7.61 -7.18
CA VAL A 130 -8.63 8.19 -7.90
C VAL A 130 -9.11 9.11 -9.03
N GLY A 131 -10.10 8.68 -9.82
CA GLY A 131 -10.69 9.50 -10.88
C GLY A 131 -11.29 10.80 -10.35
N LEU A 132 -12.02 10.74 -9.23
CA LEU A 132 -12.61 11.93 -8.59
C LEU A 132 -11.52 12.91 -8.12
N VAL A 133 -10.46 12.42 -7.49
CA VAL A 133 -9.32 13.25 -7.06
C VAL A 133 -8.65 13.93 -8.26
N LEU A 134 -8.44 13.21 -9.36
CA LEU A 134 -7.86 13.78 -10.58
C LEU A 134 -8.75 14.90 -11.17
N ILE A 135 -10.07 14.69 -11.19
CA ILE A 135 -11.02 15.72 -11.66
C ILE A 135 -10.94 16.96 -10.77
N LEU A 136 -10.90 16.80 -9.44
CA LEU A 136 -10.76 17.92 -8.50
C LEU A 136 -9.44 18.68 -8.72
N ILE A 137 -8.34 17.98 -8.99
CA ILE A 137 -7.05 18.61 -9.32
C ILE A 137 -7.18 19.44 -10.61
N ILE A 138 -7.78 18.88 -11.67
CA ILE A 138 -7.97 19.58 -12.94
C ILE A 138 -8.83 20.83 -12.76
N ILE A 139 -9.95 20.72 -12.03
CA ILE A 139 -10.82 21.85 -11.72
C ILE A 139 -10.07 22.89 -10.89
N GLY A 140 -9.31 22.45 -9.87
CA GLY A 140 -8.49 23.33 -9.04
C GLY A 140 -7.49 24.12 -9.87
N LEU A 141 -6.72 23.46 -10.73
CA LEU A 141 -5.78 24.10 -11.65
C LEU A 141 -6.48 25.07 -12.60
N PHE A 142 -7.63 24.68 -13.16
CA PHE A 142 -8.42 25.55 -14.03
C PHE A 142 -8.93 26.79 -13.29
N CYS A 143 -9.41 26.65 -12.06
CA CYS A 143 -9.82 27.75 -11.21
C CYS A 143 -8.64 28.67 -10.87
N LEU A 144 -7.50 28.12 -10.49
CA LEU A 144 -6.27 28.89 -10.24
C LEU A 144 -5.84 29.67 -11.48
N TRP A 145 -5.89 29.03 -12.65
CA TRP A 145 -5.52 29.67 -13.91
C TRP A 145 -6.50 30.79 -14.30
N ARG A 146 -7.82 30.52 -14.19
CA ARG A 146 -8.87 31.50 -14.50
C ARG A 146 -8.83 32.71 -13.58
N HIS A 147 -8.60 32.48 -12.28
CA HIS A 147 -8.55 33.52 -11.28
C HIS A 147 -7.13 33.99 -10.98
N HIS A 148 -6.12 33.63 -11.79
CA HIS A 148 -4.72 33.94 -11.48
C HIS A 148 -4.50 35.44 -11.27
N LYS A 149 -5.22 36.31 -12.02
CA LYS A 149 -5.15 37.77 -11.83
C LYS A 149 -5.73 38.16 -10.46
N THR A 150 -6.93 37.68 -10.13
CA THR A 150 -7.59 37.94 -8.85
C THR A 150 -6.79 37.40 -7.65
N ILE A 151 -6.22 36.21 -7.78
CA ILE A 151 -5.35 35.58 -6.78
C ILE A 151 -4.05 36.38 -6.64
N LYS A 152 -3.45 36.82 -7.76
CA LYS A 152 -2.27 37.70 -7.73
C LYS A 152 -2.55 39.02 -6.98
N TYR A 153 -3.73 39.61 -7.16
CA TYR A 153 -4.12 40.83 -6.44
C TYR A 153 -4.42 40.59 -4.96
N LEU A 154 -5.00 39.43 -4.59
CA LEU A 154 -5.30 39.09 -3.19
C LEU A 154 -4.05 38.67 -2.41
N CYS A 155 -3.12 37.98 -3.07
CA CYS A 155 -1.84 37.56 -2.51
C CYS A 155 -0.75 38.64 -2.60
N GLN A 156 -1.03 39.78 -3.26
CA GLN A 156 -0.15 40.94 -3.20
C GLN A 156 -0.23 41.55 -1.80
N PRO A 157 0.84 41.49 -0.99
CA PRO A 157 0.87 42.26 0.25
C PRO A 157 0.75 43.75 -0.10
N PRO A 158 0.12 44.57 0.74
CA PRO A 158 0.09 46.01 0.52
C PRO A 158 1.54 46.50 0.44
N LEU A 159 1.95 46.99 -0.73
CA LEU A 159 3.23 47.63 -0.97
C LEU A 159 3.29 48.92 -0.15
N LYS A 160 3.64 48.81 1.14
CA LYS A 160 4.07 49.95 1.95
C LYS A 160 5.51 50.25 1.57
N ILE A 161 5.69 51.24 0.70
CA ILE A 161 6.99 51.76 0.32
C ILE A 161 7.70 52.21 1.61
N PRO A 162 8.94 51.72 1.88
CA PRO A 162 9.75 52.21 2.99
C PRO A 162 9.86 53.74 2.92
N SER A 163 9.64 54.43 4.04
CA SER A 163 9.53 55.90 4.09
C SER A 163 10.73 56.65 3.48
N HIS A 164 11.91 56.03 3.50
CA HIS A 164 13.13 56.59 2.90
C HIS A 164 13.01 56.78 1.38
N ILE A 165 12.20 55.98 0.68
CA ILE A 165 12.03 56.09 -0.79
C ILE A 165 10.97 57.14 -1.13
N GLU A 166 9.98 57.35 -0.26
CA GLU A 166 8.94 58.39 -0.44
C GLU A 166 9.53 59.81 -0.41
N GLU A 167 10.53 60.04 0.45
CA GLU A 167 11.22 61.32 0.57
C GLU A 167 12.03 61.66 -0.69
N TYR A 168 12.73 60.67 -1.28
CA TYR A 168 13.49 60.83 -2.52
C TYR A 168 12.60 61.11 -3.75
N LEU A 169 11.38 60.58 -3.78
CA LEU A 169 10.44 60.80 -4.89
C LEU A 169 9.67 62.13 -4.78
N ARG A 170 9.70 62.79 -3.61
CA ARG A 170 9.04 64.07 -3.38
C ARG A 170 9.93 65.27 -3.77
N ASP A 171 11.20 65.05 -4.06
CA ASP A 171 12.15 66.09 -4.46
C ASP A 171 12.13 66.30 -5.99
N PRO A 172 11.73 67.48 -6.52
CA PRO A 172 11.40 67.68 -7.94
C PRO A 172 12.63 67.86 -8.85
N GLY A 173 13.76 67.23 -8.53
CA GLY A 173 15.07 67.51 -9.12
C GLY A 173 15.61 66.49 -10.13
N MET A 174 14.83 65.55 -10.66
CA MET A 174 15.36 64.49 -11.53
C MET A 174 14.70 64.44 -12.91
N PRO A 175 15.40 64.77 -14.01
CA PRO A 175 14.85 64.82 -15.36
C PRO A 175 14.78 63.45 -16.07
N HIS A 176 14.76 62.33 -15.32
CA HIS A 176 14.86 60.99 -15.91
C HIS A 176 13.58 60.15 -15.79
N LEU A 177 12.53 60.63 -15.11
CA LEU A 177 11.29 59.88 -14.95
C LEU A 177 10.34 60.00 -16.15
N GLU A 178 10.44 61.08 -16.93
CA GLU A 178 9.63 61.27 -18.16
C GLU A 178 10.04 60.32 -19.31
N ALA A 179 11.24 59.72 -19.25
CA ALA A 179 11.69 58.74 -20.26
C ALA A 179 11.13 57.33 -20.03
N LEU A 180 10.71 56.99 -18.79
CA LEU A 180 10.22 55.65 -18.47
C LEU A 180 8.70 55.51 -18.74
N GLU A 181 7.96 56.61 -18.66
CA GLU A 181 6.50 56.61 -18.84
C GLU A 181 6.09 56.41 -20.31
N ASN A 182 7.00 56.61 -21.27
CA ASN A 182 6.78 56.34 -22.69
C ASN A 182 7.01 54.89 -23.15
N TYR A 183 7.32 53.97 -22.23
CA TYR A 183 7.56 52.55 -22.57
C TYR A 183 6.39 51.61 -22.23
N HIS A 184 5.17 52.14 -22.08
CA HIS A 184 3.98 51.31 -21.88
C HIS A 184 3.10 51.20 -23.13
N GLU A 185 3.67 50.81 -24.27
CA GLU A 185 2.98 49.93 -25.21
C GLU A 185 3.99 48.95 -25.84
N GLU A 186 3.81 47.66 -25.52
CA GLU A 186 4.26 46.48 -26.27
C GLU A 186 5.78 46.32 -26.56
N ALA A 187 6.52 45.65 -25.65
CA ALA A 187 7.72 44.88 -26.03
C ALA A 187 8.13 43.84 -24.96
N PRO A 188 8.71 42.69 -25.34
CA PRO A 188 8.93 41.53 -24.48
C PRO A 188 10.09 41.74 -23.52
N HIS A 189 9.88 41.35 -22.26
CA HIS A 189 10.93 41.29 -21.25
C HIS A 189 11.91 40.18 -21.61
N ASP A 190 13.15 40.54 -21.95
CA ASP A 190 14.37 39.93 -21.43
C ASP A 190 15.59 40.57 -22.08
N SER A 191 16.35 41.35 -21.30
CA SER A 191 17.81 41.55 -21.42
C SER A 191 18.23 42.60 -20.40
N LEU A 192 18.68 42.14 -19.23
CA LEU A 192 19.29 42.99 -18.23
C LEU A 192 20.79 43.12 -18.58
N SER A 193 21.20 44.25 -19.16
CA SER A 193 22.61 44.56 -19.36
C SER A 193 23.18 45.21 -18.11
N VAL A 194 24.07 44.49 -17.44
CA VAL A 194 24.85 45.00 -16.30
C VAL A 194 25.92 45.94 -16.86
N LEU A 195 25.80 47.23 -16.56
CA LEU A 195 26.84 48.24 -16.81
C LEU A 195 27.89 48.13 -15.71
N CYS A 196 29.01 47.46 -16.01
CA CYS A 196 30.21 47.54 -15.20
C CYS A 196 30.83 48.94 -15.39
N PHE A 197 30.88 49.73 -14.32
CA PHE A 197 31.69 50.93 -14.27
C PHE A 197 33.15 50.53 -14.02
N GLU A 198 34.03 50.82 -14.97
CA GLU A 198 35.47 50.68 -14.79
C GLU A 198 36.01 52.00 -14.23
N GLU A 199 36.46 51.94 -12.98
CA GLU A 199 37.01 53.06 -12.23
C GLU A 199 38.48 53.26 -12.62
N GLY A 200 38.80 54.45 -13.10
CA GLY A 200 40.06 54.75 -13.78
C GLY A 200 41.30 54.81 -12.89
N SER A 201 42.44 54.58 -13.52
CA SER A 201 43.73 55.13 -13.09
C SER A 201 44.67 55.24 -14.29
N GLU A 202 45.02 56.49 -14.63
CA GLU A 202 46.09 56.85 -15.57
C GLU A 202 47.47 56.42 -15.03
N ALA A 203 48.39 55.98 -15.90
CA ALA A 203 49.71 56.61 -16.10
C ALA A 203 50.69 55.74 -16.95
N TYR A 204 51.28 56.43 -17.94
CA TYR A 204 52.69 56.36 -18.38
C TYR A 204 53.23 55.19 -19.25
N ASP A 205 53.25 55.48 -20.57
CA ASP A 205 54.46 55.68 -21.41
C ASP A 205 55.13 54.53 -22.20
N ASP A 206 55.54 54.96 -23.40
CA ASP A 206 56.61 54.51 -24.31
C ASP A 206 56.42 53.32 -25.30
N THR A 207 55.97 53.70 -26.51
CA THR A 207 56.76 53.68 -27.77
C THR A 207 56.99 52.40 -28.61
N LEU A 208 56.66 52.61 -29.90
CA LEU A 208 57.20 52.09 -31.18
C LEU A 208 56.51 50.91 -31.91
N ASP A 209 55.99 51.29 -33.08
CA ASP A 209 56.05 50.67 -34.42
C ASP A 209 55.42 49.29 -34.72
N GLY A 210 54.60 49.31 -35.79
CA GLY A 210 54.78 48.31 -36.86
C GLY A 210 53.56 47.56 -37.37
N ASN A 211 52.85 48.17 -38.33
CA ASN A 211 52.40 47.53 -39.59
C ASN A 211 51.22 46.53 -39.59
N THR A 212 50.11 46.98 -40.20
CA THR A 212 49.31 46.30 -41.26
C THR A 212 48.91 44.83 -41.09
N ARG A 213 47.60 44.56 -40.89
CA ARG A 213 46.65 44.06 -41.93
C ARG A 213 45.25 43.82 -41.34
N SER A 214 44.25 44.23 -42.11
CA SER A 214 42.81 43.97 -41.97
C SER A 214 42.45 42.49 -41.72
N HIS A 215 41.47 42.22 -40.85
CA HIS A 215 40.34 41.32 -41.16
C HIS A 215 39.23 41.43 -40.11
N SER A 216 38.02 41.69 -40.60
CA SER A 216 36.75 41.54 -39.90
C SER A 216 36.38 40.06 -39.75
N SER A 217 35.99 39.61 -38.55
CA SER A 217 34.95 38.59 -38.38
C SER A 217 34.46 38.47 -36.94
N SER A 218 33.14 38.57 -36.83
CA SER A 218 32.22 38.10 -35.80
C SER A 218 32.67 36.88 -34.98
N GLY A 219 32.59 37.03 -33.65
CA GLY A 219 31.67 36.30 -32.76
C GLY A 219 31.94 34.81 -32.49
N ASP A 220 32.35 34.51 -31.26
CA ASP A 220 31.79 33.46 -30.39
C ASP A 220 32.54 33.47 -29.05
N CYS A 221 31.83 33.54 -27.93
CA CYS A 221 32.32 33.19 -26.59
C CYS A 221 31.16 32.64 -25.74
N GLU A 222 30.94 31.36 -25.95
CA GLU A 222 30.59 30.29 -25.01
C GLU A 222 30.40 30.67 -23.52
N VAL A 223 29.24 30.27 -22.99
CA VAL A 223 28.88 30.28 -21.57
C VAL A 223 29.23 28.92 -20.97
N THR A 224 29.97 28.90 -19.87
CA THR A 224 29.96 27.80 -18.89
C THR A 224 29.48 28.33 -17.55
#